data_AF-D1BXR2-F1
#
_entry.id   AF-D1BXR2-F1
#
_cell.length_a   1.000
_cell.length_b   1.000
_cell.length_c   1.000
_cell.angle_alpha   90.00
_cell.angle_beta   90.00
_cell.angle_gamma   90.00
#
_symmetry.space_group_name_H-M   'P 1'
#
loop_
_entity.id
_entity.type
_entity.pdbx_description
1 polymer ?
#
loop_
_entity_poly.entity_id
_entity_poly.type
_entity_poly.pdbx_seq_one_letter_code
_entity_poly.pdbx_strand_id
1 'polypeptide(L)'
;MHAPTGDRPTVALPPRAAGGRGRLAATVLAGVTAIALLVAARVDAVPLLLPRLPAWDAVVAHEVGGNQDGIWRIMRGGIKYLLPPALLVLVAVCVRDLLARGRRRAAVVAVVVTLGAFGTVEAVKVGFAPSPDWVAEAASWHEMSGHVAAAAAAAVPVLVAVRRGHALVAALTAVVVAGVGVGVVLARWHTVADGVASLVMVTVWSLVASGVVRVVASGRASERGVAHRSARNRVGAAGAGVTVVGALALASVTPSGGAAAVGLIAAAVLLAGAALVAAAAALELGAALASLDGGPTAQEGTS
;
A
#
# COMPACT_ATOMS: atom_id res chain seq x y z
N MET A 1 68.72 30.68 8.33
CA MET A 1 67.53 30.17 7.61
C MET A 1 66.52 29.70 8.64
N HIS A 2 65.54 30.53 8.98
CA HIS A 2 64.44 30.14 9.87
C HIS A 2 63.23 29.78 9.02
N ALA A 3 62.80 28.52 9.11
CA ALA A 3 61.57 28.06 8.48
C ALA A 3 60.38 28.62 9.25
N PRO A 4 59.40 29.26 8.59
CA PRO A 4 58.19 29.72 9.26
C PRO A 4 57.34 28.51 9.65
N THR A 5 57.15 28.34 10.95
CA THR A 5 56.18 27.41 11.55
C THR A 5 54.78 27.97 11.28
N GLY A 6 54.23 27.62 10.12
CA GLY A 6 52.86 27.97 9.76
C GLY A 6 51.86 27.21 10.64
N ASP A 7 51.13 27.96 11.47
CA ASP A 7 49.96 27.49 12.19
C ASP A 7 48.99 26.84 11.20
N ARG A 8 48.81 25.53 11.32
CA ARG A 8 47.77 24.83 10.57
C ARG A 8 46.42 25.31 11.11
N PRO A 9 45.53 25.90 10.29
CA PRO A 9 44.21 26.28 10.75
C PRO A 9 43.50 25.00 11.22
N THR A 10 43.22 24.95 12.52
CA THR A 10 42.31 23.97 13.11
C THR A 10 40.95 24.19 12.48
N VAL A 11 40.65 23.40 11.45
CA VAL A 11 39.31 23.32 10.87
C VAL A 11 38.42 22.72 11.94
N ALA A 12 37.66 23.57 12.63
CA ALA A 12 36.66 23.17 13.58
C ALA A 12 35.66 22.25 12.85
N LEU A 13 35.72 20.95 13.15
CA LEU A 13 34.76 20.00 12.61
C LEU A 13 33.37 20.45 13.08
N PRO A 14 32.40 20.64 12.15
CA PRO A 14 31.07 21.07 12.53
C PRO A 14 30.51 20.08 13.56
N PRO A 15 29.82 20.58 14.60
CA PRO A 15 29.27 19.74 15.65
C PRO A 15 28.41 18.65 15.01
N ARG A 16 28.77 17.38 15.23
CA ARG A 16 27.95 16.23 14.79
C ARG A 16 26.56 16.43 15.37
N ALA A 17 25.59 16.73 14.49
CA ALA A 17 24.22 17.00 14.87
C ALA A 17 23.64 15.80 15.65
N ALA A 18 23.61 15.91 16.98
CA ALA A 18 23.10 14.89 17.89
C ALA A 18 21.58 14.63 17.73
N GLY A 19 20.88 15.42 16.89
CA GLY A 19 19.43 15.34 16.70
C GLY A 19 18.93 14.22 15.77
N GLY A 20 19.80 13.48 15.08
CA GLY A 20 19.37 12.49 14.08
C GLY A 20 18.61 11.29 14.65
N ARG A 21 19.06 10.78 15.80
CA ARG A 21 18.44 9.61 16.46
C ARG A 21 17.07 9.94 17.06
N GLY A 22 16.92 11.14 17.64
CA GLY A 22 15.65 11.61 18.20
C GLY A 22 14.57 11.80 17.14
N ARG A 23 14.92 12.35 15.97
CA ARG A 23 13.98 12.51 14.85
C ARG A 23 13.57 11.19 14.22
N LEU A 24 14.48 10.22 14.12
CA LEU A 24 14.16 8.88 13.64
C LEU A 24 13.19 8.17 14.60
N ALA A 25 13.50 8.19 15.91
CA ALA A 25 12.64 7.61 16.94
C ALA A 25 11.25 8.26 16.93
N ALA A 26 11.16 9.60 16.86
CA ALA A 26 9.89 10.31 16.79
C ALA A 26 9.10 9.98 15.51
N THR A 27 9.76 9.77 14.37
CA THR A 27 9.09 9.43 13.09
C THR A 27 8.61 7.99 13.08
N VAL A 28 9.43 7.05 13.56
CA VAL A 28 9.05 5.64 13.70
C VAL A 28 7.90 5.54 14.69
N LEU A 29 7.98 6.24 15.83
CA LEU A 29 6.92 6.28 16.82
C LEU A 29 5.65 6.92 16.23
N ALA A 30 5.74 8.05 15.52
CA ALA A 30 4.58 8.65 14.86
C ALA A 30 3.98 7.73 13.77
N GLY A 31 4.80 6.99 13.03
CA GLY A 31 4.36 6.03 12.03
C GLY A 31 3.71 4.79 12.65
N VAL A 32 4.28 4.25 13.72
CA VAL A 32 3.70 3.15 14.51
C VAL A 32 2.42 3.60 15.19
N THR A 33 2.38 4.80 15.76
CA THR A 33 1.18 5.40 16.34
C THR A 33 0.13 5.67 15.27
N ALA A 34 0.51 6.13 14.07
CA ALA A 34 -0.43 6.32 12.97
C ALA A 34 -0.97 4.96 12.46
N ILE A 35 -0.14 3.93 12.36
CA ILE A 35 -0.56 2.55 12.06
C ILE A 35 -1.49 2.06 13.17
N ALA A 36 -1.12 2.22 14.43
CA ALA A 36 -1.91 1.78 15.57
C ALA A 36 -3.25 2.55 15.66
N LEU A 37 -3.27 3.85 15.34
CA LEU A 37 -4.48 4.66 15.26
C LEU A 37 -5.32 4.31 14.04
N LEU A 38 -4.74 3.98 12.88
CA LEU A 38 -5.48 3.48 11.72
C LEU A 38 -6.00 2.06 11.94
N VAL A 39 -5.25 1.22 12.65
CA VAL A 39 -5.62 -0.12 13.10
C VAL A 39 -6.69 -0.04 14.18
N ALA A 40 -6.63 0.94 15.09
CA ALA A 40 -7.65 1.17 16.11
C ALA A 40 -8.89 1.88 15.53
N ALA A 41 -8.72 2.70 14.50
CA ALA A 41 -9.80 3.26 13.69
C ALA A 41 -10.28 2.29 12.60
N ARG A 42 -9.77 1.04 12.56
CA ARG A 42 -10.16 0.06 11.54
C ARG A 42 -11.63 -0.32 11.68
N VAL A 43 -12.13 -0.71 10.51
CA VAL A 43 -13.41 -1.38 10.22
C VAL A 43 -14.63 -0.56 10.61
N ASP A 44 -14.71 0.05 11.79
CA ASP A 44 -15.91 0.77 12.24
C ASP A 44 -16.09 2.14 11.58
N ALA A 45 -14.98 2.81 11.25
CA ALA A 45 -15.04 4.08 10.53
C ALA A 45 -15.66 3.91 9.14
N VAL A 46 -15.55 2.73 8.50
CA VAL A 46 -16.09 2.54 7.15
C VAL A 46 -17.62 2.51 7.15
N PRO A 47 -18.32 1.72 7.98
CA PRO A 47 -19.76 1.85 8.21
C PRO A 47 -20.16 3.23 8.75
N LEU A 48 -19.34 3.89 9.58
CA LEU A 48 -19.66 5.25 10.04
C LEU A 48 -19.59 6.28 8.90
N LEU A 49 -18.63 6.15 7.98
CA LEU A 49 -18.45 7.04 6.83
C LEU A 49 -19.37 6.66 5.65
N LEU A 50 -19.74 5.39 5.54
CA LEU A 50 -20.58 4.79 4.50
C LEU A 50 -21.62 3.87 5.16
N PRO A 51 -22.64 4.42 5.84
CA PRO A 51 -23.63 3.64 6.60
C PRO A 51 -24.49 2.71 5.75
N ARG A 52 -24.49 2.92 4.42
CA ARG A 52 -25.19 2.07 3.46
C ARG A 52 -24.35 0.91 2.92
N LEU A 53 -23.04 0.87 3.21
CA LEU A 53 -22.15 -0.18 2.69
C LEU A 53 -22.56 -1.59 3.12
N PRO A 54 -22.95 -1.86 4.39
CA PRO A 54 -23.40 -3.20 4.78
C PRO A 54 -24.66 -3.67 4.03
N ALA A 55 -25.58 -2.75 3.74
CA ALA A 55 -26.78 -3.05 2.96
C ALA A 55 -26.42 -3.38 1.50
N TRP A 56 -25.41 -2.71 0.93
CA TRP A 56 -24.88 -3.05 -0.39
C TRP A 56 -24.16 -4.40 -0.40
N ASP A 57 -23.36 -4.70 0.62
CA ASP A 57 -22.70 -6.00 0.75
C ASP A 57 -23.73 -7.14 0.78
N ALA A 58 -24.84 -6.95 1.51
CA ALA A 58 -25.94 -7.91 1.56
C ALA A 58 -26.64 -8.10 0.20
N VAL A 59 -26.94 -7.00 -0.52
CA VAL A 59 -27.55 -7.05 -1.86
C VAL A 59 -26.62 -7.75 -2.85
N VAL A 60 -25.35 -7.37 -2.90
CA VAL A 60 -24.36 -7.99 -3.80
C VAL A 60 -24.20 -9.48 -3.48
N ALA A 61 -24.12 -9.85 -2.20
CA ALA A 61 -24.00 -11.26 -1.79
C ALA A 61 -25.23 -12.09 -2.17
N HIS A 62 -26.44 -11.52 -2.09
CA HIS A 62 -27.68 -12.18 -2.49
C HIS A 62 -27.74 -12.44 -3.99
N GLU A 63 -27.47 -11.40 -4.79
CA GLU A 63 -27.60 -11.41 -6.25
C GLU A 63 -26.55 -12.28 -6.94
N VAL A 64 -25.32 -12.30 -6.40
CA VAL A 64 -24.24 -13.15 -6.93
C VAL A 64 -24.36 -14.60 -6.45
N GLY A 65 -25.20 -14.87 -5.44
CA GLY A 65 -25.38 -16.20 -4.85
C GLY A 65 -26.01 -17.23 -5.79
N GLY A 66 -26.76 -16.80 -6.81
CA GLY A 66 -27.59 -17.69 -7.63
C GLY A 66 -26.87 -18.45 -8.76
N ASN A 67 -25.64 -18.07 -9.15
CA ASN A 67 -24.98 -18.61 -10.35
C ASN A 67 -23.46 -18.82 -10.14
N GLN A 68 -23.07 -19.94 -9.51
CA GLN A 68 -21.66 -20.22 -9.15
C GLN A 68 -20.99 -21.36 -9.95
N ASP A 69 -21.61 -21.82 -11.03
CA ASP A 69 -21.08 -22.91 -11.87
C ASP A 69 -20.23 -22.43 -13.06
N GLY A 70 -19.58 -23.38 -13.75
CA GLY A 70 -18.80 -23.13 -14.96
C GLY A 70 -17.53 -22.31 -14.71
N ILE A 71 -17.40 -21.16 -15.41
CA ILE A 71 -16.23 -20.30 -15.35
C ILE A 71 -15.99 -19.73 -13.94
N TRP A 72 -17.06 -19.54 -13.16
CA TRP A 72 -16.98 -19.08 -11.77
C TRP A 72 -16.25 -20.07 -10.86
N ARG A 73 -16.47 -21.37 -11.07
CA ARG A 73 -15.75 -22.42 -10.33
C ARG A 73 -14.25 -22.38 -10.61
N ILE A 74 -13.87 -22.14 -11.88
CA ILE A 74 -12.47 -22.02 -12.29
C ILE A 74 -11.85 -20.76 -11.71
N MET A 75 -12.53 -19.62 -11.76
CA MET A 75 -12.04 -18.36 -11.18
C MET A 75 -11.83 -18.47 -9.66
N ARG A 76 -12.79 -19.05 -8.92
CA ARG A 76 -12.60 -19.33 -7.49
C ARG A 76 -11.43 -20.27 -7.26
N GLY A 77 -11.31 -21.35 -8.03
CA GLY A 77 -10.16 -22.26 -7.93
C GLY A 77 -8.83 -21.55 -8.16
N GLY A 78 -8.76 -20.69 -9.19
CA GLY A 78 -7.58 -19.88 -9.49
C GLY A 78 -7.22 -18.91 -8.38
N ILE A 79 -8.18 -18.13 -7.88
CA ILE A 79 -7.95 -17.18 -6.78
C ILE A 79 -7.56 -17.91 -5.49
N LYS A 80 -8.20 -19.04 -5.18
CA LYS A 80 -7.92 -19.80 -3.95
C LYS A 80 -6.55 -20.47 -3.97
N TYR A 81 -6.21 -21.13 -5.08
CA TYR A 81 -5.09 -22.08 -5.11
C TYR A 81 -3.89 -21.60 -5.94
N LEU A 82 -4.10 -20.80 -6.98
CA LEU A 82 -3.03 -20.36 -7.89
C LEU A 82 -2.52 -18.97 -7.54
N LEU A 83 -3.38 -18.08 -7.05
CA LEU A 83 -2.99 -16.70 -6.75
C LEU A 83 -1.88 -16.63 -5.68
N PRO A 84 -2.00 -17.25 -4.48
CA PRO A 84 -0.94 -17.15 -3.47
C PRO A 84 0.46 -17.60 -3.95
N PRO A 85 0.63 -18.79 -4.56
CA PRO A 85 1.95 -19.19 -5.05
C PRO A 85 2.45 -18.31 -6.20
N ALA A 86 1.57 -17.86 -7.11
CA ALA A 86 1.96 -16.95 -8.19
C ALA A 86 2.47 -15.60 -7.65
N LEU A 87 1.80 -15.04 -6.65
CA LEU A 87 2.23 -13.81 -6.00
C LEU A 87 3.56 -13.98 -5.26
N LEU A 88 3.79 -15.13 -4.61
CA LEU A 88 5.06 -15.44 -3.96
C LEU A 88 6.21 -15.50 -4.97
N VAL A 89 6.01 -16.15 -6.12
CA VAL A 89 6.99 -16.19 -7.21
C VAL A 89 7.27 -14.79 -7.74
N LEU A 90 6.23 -13.98 -7.95
CA LEU A 90 6.37 -12.60 -8.41
C LEU A 90 7.20 -11.76 -7.43
N VAL A 91 6.91 -11.84 -6.13
CA VAL A 91 7.68 -11.18 -5.08
C VAL A 91 9.14 -11.63 -5.11
N ALA A 92 9.39 -12.93 -5.20
CA ALA A 92 10.74 -13.49 -5.24
C ALA A 92 11.53 -12.99 -6.47
N VAL A 93 10.90 -12.93 -7.64
CA VAL A 93 11.52 -12.41 -8.88
C VAL A 93 11.86 -10.93 -8.74
N CYS A 94 10.94 -10.10 -8.24
CA CYS A 94 11.19 -8.67 -8.04
C CYS A 94 12.27 -8.39 -6.99
N VAL A 95 12.28 -9.15 -5.89
CA VAL A 95 13.32 -9.04 -4.86
C VAL A 95 14.68 -9.47 -5.42
N ARG A 96 14.75 -10.57 -6.17
CA ARG A 96 15.97 -11.00 -6.87
C ARG A 96 16.46 -9.93 -7.84
N ASP A 97 15.57 -9.32 -8.62
CA ASP A 97 15.92 -8.24 -9.55
C ASP A 97 16.49 -7.00 -8.81
N LEU A 98 15.87 -6.59 -7.70
CA LEU A 98 16.39 -5.52 -6.85
C LEU A 98 17.79 -5.85 -6.31
N LEU A 99 18.00 -7.08 -5.83
CA LEU A 99 19.30 -7.54 -5.33
C LEU A 99 20.37 -7.60 -6.43
N ALA A 100 20.02 -8.14 -7.61
CA ALA A 100 20.92 -8.24 -8.75
C ALA A 100 21.39 -6.86 -9.25
N ARG A 101 20.57 -5.82 -9.04
CA ARG A 101 20.90 -4.42 -9.35
C ARG A 101 21.65 -3.70 -8.23
N GLY A 102 22.08 -4.41 -7.19
CA GLY A 102 22.77 -3.83 -6.03
C GLY A 102 21.87 -3.03 -5.08
N ARG A 103 20.54 -3.03 -5.28
CA ARG A 103 19.58 -2.25 -4.48
C ARG A 103 19.13 -3.00 -3.23
N ARG A 104 20.10 -3.46 -2.43
CA ARG A 104 19.85 -4.31 -1.25
C ARG A 104 18.91 -3.65 -0.24
N ARG A 105 19.04 -2.33 -0.02
CA ARG A 105 18.16 -1.58 0.89
C ARG A 105 16.71 -1.57 0.39
N ALA A 106 16.52 -1.32 -0.90
CA ALA A 106 15.19 -1.33 -1.51
C ALA A 106 14.54 -2.72 -1.42
N ALA A 107 15.31 -3.78 -1.65
CA ALA A 107 14.84 -5.16 -1.50
C ALA A 107 14.37 -5.44 -0.06
N VAL A 108 15.19 -5.11 0.95
CA VAL A 108 14.84 -5.33 2.37
C VAL A 108 13.59 -4.55 2.76
N VAL A 109 13.51 -3.26 2.41
CA VAL A 109 12.35 -2.43 2.76
C VAL A 109 11.08 -2.93 2.06
N ALA A 110 11.16 -3.30 0.78
CA ALA A 110 10.02 -3.86 0.06
C ALA A 110 9.51 -5.17 0.70
N VAL A 111 10.41 -6.07 1.11
CA VAL A 111 10.05 -7.30 1.83
C VAL A 111 9.40 -6.99 3.18
N VAL A 112 9.97 -6.09 3.96
CA VAL A 112 9.42 -5.68 5.26
C VAL A 112 8.02 -5.09 5.11
N VAL A 113 7.80 -4.23 4.12
CA VAL A 113 6.46 -3.67 3.85
C VAL A 113 5.48 -4.73 3.38
N THR A 114 5.91 -5.65 2.51
CA THR A 114 5.07 -6.76 2.01
C THR A 114 4.62 -7.66 3.17
N LEU A 115 5.58 -8.15 3.97
CA LEU A 115 5.32 -9.04 5.10
C LEU A 115 4.60 -8.31 6.25
N GLY A 116 4.95 -7.06 6.51
CA GLY A 116 4.31 -6.24 7.54
C GLY A 116 2.84 -5.98 7.22
N ALA A 117 2.54 -5.57 5.98
CA ALA A 117 1.16 -5.29 5.57
C ALA A 117 0.30 -6.55 5.57
N PHE A 118 0.75 -7.62 4.92
CA PHE A 118 0.03 -8.90 4.90
C PHE A 118 -0.07 -9.52 6.30
N GLY A 119 1.02 -9.54 7.05
CA GLY A 119 1.06 -10.06 8.42
C GLY A 119 0.15 -9.28 9.37
N THR A 120 0.00 -7.96 9.20
CA THR A 120 -0.96 -7.18 9.99
C THR A 120 -2.41 -7.58 9.65
N VAL A 121 -2.72 -7.87 8.39
CA VAL A 121 -4.04 -8.35 7.99
C VAL A 121 -4.34 -9.71 8.63
N GLU A 122 -3.42 -10.67 8.51
CA GLU A 122 -3.60 -12.00 9.11
C GLU A 122 -3.62 -11.94 10.65
N ALA A 123 -2.79 -11.09 11.28
CA ALA A 123 -2.80 -10.88 12.73
C ALA A 123 -4.16 -10.37 13.23
N VAL A 124 -4.83 -9.48 12.47
CA VAL A 124 -6.18 -9.04 12.81
C VAL A 124 -7.21 -10.16 12.64
N LYS A 125 -7.11 -10.97 11.59
CA LYS A 125 -8.02 -12.10 11.38
C LYS A 125 -7.96 -13.14 12.51
N VAL A 126 -6.77 -13.40 13.04
CA VAL A 126 -6.60 -14.35 14.16
C VAL A 126 -6.86 -13.72 15.55
N GLY A 127 -7.37 -12.49 15.60
CA GLY A 127 -7.73 -11.81 16.86
C GLY A 127 -6.54 -11.32 17.68
N PHE A 128 -5.35 -11.19 17.09
CA PHE A 128 -4.15 -10.71 17.81
C PHE A 128 -4.18 -9.20 18.08
N ALA A 129 -5.00 -8.44 17.34
CA ALA A 129 -5.27 -7.03 17.62
C ALA A 129 -6.60 -6.91 18.38
N PRO A 130 -6.64 -6.28 19.57
CA PRO A 130 -7.86 -6.16 20.34
C PRO A 130 -8.91 -5.34 19.57
N SER A 131 -10.07 -5.93 19.34
CA SER A 131 -11.29 -5.22 18.94
C SER A 131 -12.09 -4.85 20.18
N PRO A 132 -12.66 -3.64 20.29
CA PRO A 132 -13.60 -3.30 21.36
C PRO A 132 -14.77 -4.31 21.44
N ASP A 133 -15.33 -4.54 22.62
CA ASP A 133 -16.40 -5.57 22.81
C ASP A 133 -17.66 -5.32 21.96
N TRP A 134 -18.01 -4.05 21.72
CA TRP A 134 -19.12 -3.68 20.82
C TRP A 134 -18.84 -3.99 19.35
N VAL A 135 -17.56 -4.15 19.00
CA VAL A 135 -17.12 -4.63 17.68
C VAL A 135 -17.19 -6.15 17.64
N ALA A 136 -16.91 -6.88 18.73
CA ALA A 136 -17.01 -8.33 18.76
C ALA A 136 -18.43 -8.85 18.43
N GLU A 137 -19.49 -8.11 18.81
CA GLU A 137 -20.88 -8.40 18.41
C GLU A 137 -21.16 -8.14 16.92
N ALA A 138 -20.51 -7.14 16.31
CA ALA A 138 -20.61 -6.82 14.88
C ALA A 138 -19.60 -7.60 13.99
N ALA A 139 -18.52 -8.13 14.59
CA ALA A 139 -17.34 -8.70 13.93
C ALA A 139 -17.56 -10.08 13.31
N SER A 140 -18.73 -10.71 13.52
CA SER A 140 -19.05 -11.96 12.83
C SER A 140 -19.14 -11.81 11.29
N TRP A 141 -19.00 -10.58 10.75
CA TRP A 141 -19.19 -10.26 9.33
C TRP A 141 -18.04 -9.54 8.62
N HIS A 142 -17.00 -9.04 9.31
CA HIS A 142 -15.99 -8.16 8.70
C HIS A 142 -14.55 -8.54 9.05
N GLU A 143 -13.99 -9.48 8.28
CA GLU A 143 -12.59 -9.86 8.33
C GLU A 143 -11.87 -9.30 7.10
N MET A 144 -10.83 -8.48 7.32
CA MET A 144 -9.96 -8.03 6.22
C MET A 144 -9.56 -9.17 5.28
N SER A 145 -9.68 -8.94 3.97
CA SER A 145 -9.37 -9.96 2.98
C SER A 145 -7.88 -10.24 2.81
N GLY A 146 -7.44 -11.42 3.25
CA GLY A 146 -6.07 -11.91 3.06
C GLY A 146 -5.65 -12.01 1.58
N HIS A 147 -6.57 -12.36 0.66
CA HIS A 147 -6.26 -12.43 -0.78
C HIS A 147 -5.99 -11.05 -1.38
N VAL A 148 -6.81 -10.05 -1.03
CA VAL A 148 -6.62 -8.67 -1.48
C VAL A 148 -5.35 -8.09 -0.87
N ALA A 149 -5.13 -8.34 0.42
CA ALA A 149 -3.90 -7.94 1.12
C ALA A 149 -2.66 -8.56 0.47
N ALA A 150 -2.67 -9.86 0.16
CA ALA A 150 -1.56 -10.53 -0.49
C ALA A 150 -1.27 -9.95 -1.88
N ALA A 151 -2.30 -9.73 -2.70
CA ALA A 151 -2.16 -9.15 -4.04
C ALA A 151 -1.59 -7.72 -3.97
N ALA A 152 -2.13 -6.89 -3.08
CA ALA A 152 -1.68 -5.52 -2.89
C ALA A 152 -0.29 -5.44 -2.24
N ALA A 153 0.04 -6.33 -1.31
CA ALA A 153 1.38 -6.40 -0.73
C ALA A 153 2.42 -6.82 -1.78
N ALA A 154 2.10 -7.80 -2.63
CA ALA A 154 2.96 -8.23 -3.73
C ALA A 154 3.18 -7.15 -4.80
N ALA A 155 2.26 -6.19 -4.95
CA ALA A 155 2.43 -5.02 -5.81
C ALA A 155 3.58 -4.11 -5.38
N VAL A 156 3.92 -4.08 -4.08
CA VAL A 156 4.96 -3.20 -3.53
C VAL A 156 6.32 -3.47 -4.17
N PRO A 157 6.89 -4.69 -4.12
CA PRO A 157 8.19 -4.95 -4.75
C PRO A 157 8.17 -4.75 -6.27
N VAL A 158 7.04 -5.02 -6.95
CA VAL A 158 6.86 -4.75 -8.38
C VAL A 158 7.05 -3.26 -8.67
N LEU A 159 6.34 -2.40 -7.94
CA LEU A 159 6.37 -0.95 -8.12
C LEU A 159 7.67 -0.29 -7.63
N VAL A 160 8.37 -0.92 -6.68
CA VAL A 160 9.72 -0.50 -6.25
C VAL A 160 10.79 -0.89 -7.27
N ALA A 161 10.62 -2.02 -7.97
CA ALA A 161 11.56 -2.51 -8.98
C ALA A 161 11.44 -1.79 -10.34
N VAL A 162 10.27 -1.20 -10.65
CA VAL A 162 10.01 -0.53 -11.92
C VAL A 162 10.87 0.74 -12.09
N ARG A 163 11.44 0.94 -13.29
CA ARG A 163 12.30 2.11 -13.61
C ARG A 163 11.71 3.05 -14.67
N ARG A 164 10.78 2.55 -15.49
CA ARG A 164 10.11 3.27 -16.57
C ARG A 164 8.65 2.82 -16.64
N GLY A 165 7.75 3.66 -17.14
CA GLY A 165 6.33 3.31 -17.26
C GLY A 165 5.59 3.17 -15.92
N HIS A 166 6.00 3.93 -14.90
CA HIS A 166 5.47 3.78 -13.52
C HIS A 166 3.95 3.91 -13.47
N ALA A 167 3.38 4.84 -14.24
CA ALA A 167 1.93 5.04 -14.30
C ALA A 167 1.21 3.84 -14.92
N LEU A 168 1.73 3.27 -16.01
CA LEU A 168 1.14 2.10 -16.65
C LEU A 168 1.24 0.88 -15.74
N VAL A 169 2.39 0.62 -15.14
CA VAL A 169 2.57 -0.52 -14.23
C VAL A 169 1.70 -0.35 -12.98
N ALA A 170 1.57 0.86 -12.42
CA ALA A 170 0.64 1.13 -11.33
C ALA A 170 -0.82 0.91 -11.71
N ALA A 171 -1.23 1.36 -12.90
CA ALA A 171 -2.59 1.11 -13.40
C ALA A 171 -2.86 -0.38 -13.58
N LEU A 172 -1.96 -1.12 -14.23
CA LEU A 172 -2.09 -2.57 -14.41
C LEU A 172 -2.14 -3.30 -13.07
N THR A 173 -1.29 -2.92 -12.12
CA THR A 173 -1.26 -3.53 -10.80
C THR A 173 -2.54 -3.23 -10.03
N ALA A 174 -3.06 -2.00 -10.11
CA ALA A 174 -4.33 -1.63 -9.50
C ALA A 174 -5.50 -2.41 -10.12
N VAL A 175 -5.53 -2.60 -11.44
CA VAL A 175 -6.53 -3.44 -12.12
C VAL A 175 -6.48 -4.88 -11.64
N VAL A 176 -5.29 -5.48 -11.54
CA VAL A 176 -5.12 -6.85 -11.03
C VAL A 176 -5.61 -6.96 -9.58
N VAL A 177 -5.20 -6.03 -8.72
CA VAL A 177 -5.58 -6.02 -7.29
C VAL A 177 -7.09 -5.81 -7.13
N ALA A 178 -7.68 -4.88 -7.87
CA ALA A 178 -9.12 -4.65 -7.88
C ALA A 178 -9.88 -5.88 -8.41
N GLY A 179 -9.36 -6.54 -9.44
CA GLY A 179 -9.90 -7.80 -9.98
C GLY A 179 -9.89 -8.92 -8.94
N VAL A 180 -8.83 -9.04 -8.13
CA VAL A 180 -8.80 -9.96 -6.98
C VAL A 180 -9.87 -9.57 -5.96
N GLY A 181 -10.01 -8.28 -5.63
CA GLY A 181 -11.05 -7.76 -4.73
C GLY A 181 -12.46 -8.10 -5.20
N VAL A 182 -12.77 -7.79 -6.45
CA VAL A 182 -14.05 -8.15 -7.07
C VAL A 182 -14.24 -9.67 -7.08
N GLY A 183 -13.19 -10.42 -7.39
CA GLY A 183 -13.23 -11.88 -7.39
C GLY A 183 -13.57 -12.50 -6.02
N VAL A 184 -13.03 -11.98 -4.92
CA VAL A 184 -13.37 -12.49 -3.58
C VAL A 184 -14.77 -12.10 -3.11
N VAL A 185 -15.27 -10.93 -3.55
CA VAL A 185 -16.66 -10.51 -3.33
C VAL A 185 -17.62 -11.42 -4.09
N LEU A 186 -17.34 -11.66 -5.37
CA LEU A 186 -18.14 -12.55 -6.20
C LEU A 186 -18.10 -14.01 -5.72
N ALA A 187 -16.97 -14.44 -5.15
CA ALA A 187 -16.84 -15.74 -4.52
C ALA A 187 -17.57 -15.87 -3.18
N ARG A 188 -18.12 -14.76 -2.64
CA ARG A 188 -18.75 -14.65 -1.32
C ARG A 188 -17.82 -15.05 -0.18
N TRP A 189 -16.52 -14.80 -0.33
CA TRP A 189 -15.55 -15.02 0.74
C TRP A 189 -15.36 -13.77 1.60
N HIS A 190 -15.56 -12.60 1.02
CA HIS A 190 -15.34 -11.31 1.66
C HIS A 190 -16.34 -10.27 1.16
N THR A 191 -16.56 -9.24 1.96
CA THR A 191 -17.31 -8.04 1.59
C THR A 191 -16.44 -7.04 0.84
N VAL A 192 -17.04 -6.00 0.26
CA VAL A 192 -16.28 -4.89 -0.36
C VAL A 192 -15.46 -4.16 0.69
N ALA A 193 -16.04 -3.98 1.88
CA ALA A 193 -15.38 -3.36 3.03
C ALA A 193 -14.09 -4.09 3.40
N ASP A 194 -14.10 -5.42 3.47
CA ASP A 194 -12.94 -6.25 3.79
C ASP A 194 -11.78 -6.06 2.80
N GLY A 195 -12.12 -5.94 1.51
CA GLY A 195 -11.16 -5.65 0.45
C GLY A 195 -10.56 -4.26 0.58
N VAL A 196 -11.39 -3.22 0.72
CA VAL A 196 -10.94 -1.83 0.89
C VAL A 196 -10.05 -1.68 2.12
N ALA A 197 -10.47 -2.26 3.25
CA ALA A 197 -9.73 -2.17 4.49
C ALA A 197 -8.34 -2.80 4.37
N SER A 198 -8.22 -3.91 3.62
CA SER A 198 -6.92 -4.54 3.29
C SER A 198 -6.01 -3.63 2.45
N LEU A 199 -6.58 -2.92 1.46
CA LEU A 199 -5.85 -1.95 0.62
C LEU A 199 -5.36 -0.74 1.41
N VAL A 200 -6.18 -0.26 2.35
CA VAL A 200 -5.80 0.80 3.29
C VAL A 200 -4.58 0.34 4.10
N MET A 201 -4.57 -0.90 4.62
CA MET A 201 -3.43 -1.39 5.39
C MET A 201 -2.11 -1.37 4.59
N VAL A 202 -2.14 -1.83 3.34
CA VAL A 202 -0.96 -1.79 2.46
C VAL A 202 -0.51 -0.35 2.16
N THR A 203 -1.48 0.56 1.97
CA THR A 203 -1.23 1.99 1.77
C THR A 203 -0.48 2.57 2.97
N VAL A 204 -0.96 2.31 4.19
CA VAL A 204 -0.36 2.82 5.42
C VAL A 204 1.08 2.34 5.58
N TRP A 205 1.32 1.03 5.43
CA TRP A 205 2.67 0.47 5.52
C TRP A 205 3.64 1.09 4.50
N SER A 206 3.17 1.30 3.27
CA SER A 206 3.97 1.92 2.21
C SER A 206 4.30 3.39 2.51
N LEU A 207 3.33 4.16 3.02
CA LEU A 207 3.53 5.56 3.41
C LEU A 207 4.44 5.70 4.62
N VAL A 208 4.28 4.87 5.65
CA VAL A 208 5.15 4.86 6.84
C VAL A 208 6.58 4.53 6.44
N ALA A 209 6.79 3.48 5.64
CA ALA A 209 8.11 3.14 5.14
C ALA A 209 8.74 4.28 4.31
N SER A 210 7.94 4.94 3.45
CA SER A 210 8.39 6.11 2.69
C SER A 210 8.82 7.26 3.59
N GLY A 211 8.03 7.57 4.62
CA GLY A 211 8.33 8.60 5.61
C GLY A 211 9.61 8.31 6.38
N VAL A 212 9.77 7.08 6.89
CA VAL A 212 10.99 6.63 7.59
C VAL A 212 12.21 6.76 6.68
N VAL A 213 12.13 6.29 5.44
CA VAL A 213 13.21 6.39 4.46
C VAL A 213 13.60 7.85 4.20
N ARG A 214 12.62 8.75 4.05
CA ARG A 214 12.87 10.19 3.85
C ARG A 214 13.53 10.85 5.04
N VAL A 215 13.11 10.52 6.26
CA VAL A 215 13.73 11.05 7.47
C VAL A 215 15.19 10.58 7.58
N VAL A 216 15.47 9.32 7.25
CA VAL A 216 16.85 8.82 7.18
C VAL A 216 17.66 9.51 6.06
N ALA A 217 17.02 9.83 4.93
CA ALA A 217 17.66 10.50 3.80
C ALA A 217 17.87 12.02 3.98
N SER A 218 17.12 12.66 4.89
CA SER A 218 17.08 14.12 5.06
C SER A 218 18.41 14.81 5.40
N GLY A 219 19.45 14.04 5.74
CA GLY A 219 20.82 14.54 5.86
C GLY A 219 21.57 14.74 4.53
N ARG A 220 20.95 14.50 3.37
CA ARG A 220 21.60 14.50 2.03
C ARG A 220 20.80 15.25 0.95
N ALA A 221 20.04 16.28 1.32
CA ALA A 221 19.08 16.93 0.43
C ALA A 221 19.73 17.42 -0.88
N SER A 222 19.32 16.80 -2.00
CA SER A 222 19.61 17.24 -3.37
C SER A 222 18.34 17.80 -3.99
N GLU A 223 18.45 18.95 -4.65
CA GLU A 223 17.36 19.75 -5.23
C GLU A 223 16.62 19.09 -6.42
N ARG A 224 16.99 17.88 -6.86
CA ARG A 224 16.50 17.24 -8.10
C ARG A 224 15.04 16.71 -8.05
N GLY A 225 14.22 17.11 -7.08
CA GLY A 225 12.97 16.41 -6.75
C GLY A 225 11.66 16.92 -7.37
N VAL A 226 11.62 18.07 -8.05
CA VAL A 226 10.32 18.74 -8.34
C VAL A 226 9.50 18.03 -9.45
N ALA A 227 10.12 17.61 -10.56
CA ALA A 227 9.38 17.06 -11.70
C ALA A 227 8.78 15.66 -11.44
N HIS A 228 9.48 14.78 -10.70
CA HIS A 228 8.98 13.43 -10.42
C HIS A 228 7.88 13.37 -9.35
N ARG A 229 7.71 14.42 -8.54
CA ARG A 229 6.60 14.52 -7.57
C ARG A 229 5.24 14.72 -8.25
N SER A 230 5.20 15.43 -9.38
CA SER A 230 3.96 15.73 -10.12
C SER A 230 3.24 14.47 -10.65
N ALA A 231 3.96 13.50 -11.21
CA ALA A 231 3.34 12.28 -11.74
C ALA A 231 2.75 11.38 -10.64
N ARG A 232 3.42 11.28 -9.48
CA ARG A 232 2.94 10.47 -8.35
C ARG A 232 1.74 11.11 -7.66
N ASN A 233 1.78 12.43 -7.47
CA ASN A 233 0.67 13.17 -6.91
C ASN A 233 -0.58 13.05 -7.80
N ARG A 234 -0.42 12.98 -9.12
CA ARG A 234 -1.53 12.73 -10.06
C ARG A 234 -2.13 11.33 -9.91
N VAL A 235 -1.32 10.28 -9.78
CA VAL A 235 -1.84 8.90 -9.56
C VAL A 235 -2.55 8.80 -8.22
N GLY A 236 -1.97 9.37 -7.15
CA GLY A 236 -2.59 9.39 -5.82
C GLY A 236 -3.90 10.20 -5.79
N ALA A 237 -3.91 11.38 -6.39
CA ALA A 237 -5.12 12.21 -6.49
C ALA A 237 -6.21 11.56 -7.36
N ALA A 238 -5.83 10.91 -8.47
CA ALA A 238 -6.76 10.15 -9.30
C ALA A 238 -7.35 8.97 -8.52
N GLY A 239 -6.52 8.20 -7.80
CA GLY A 239 -6.99 7.11 -6.95
C GLY A 239 -7.94 7.59 -5.85
N ALA A 240 -7.60 8.68 -5.16
CA ALA A 240 -8.46 9.29 -4.14
C ALA A 240 -9.79 9.77 -4.75
N GLY A 241 -9.75 10.43 -5.90
CA GLY A 241 -10.95 10.87 -6.63
C GLY A 241 -11.84 9.70 -7.02
N VAL A 242 -11.29 8.63 -7.59
CA VAL A 242 -12.03 7.41 -7.96
C VAL A 242 -12.64 6.73 -6.73
N THR A 243 -11.91 6.69 -5.61
CA THR A 243 -12.41 6.16 -4.33
C THR A 243 -13.61 6.96 -3.83
N VAL A 244 -13.52 8.30 -3.85
CA VAL A 244 -14.60 9.20 -3.45
C VAL A 244 -15.81 9.04 -4.37
N VAL A 245 -15.61 8.95 -5.68
CA VAL A 245 -16.71 8.73 -6.64
C VAL A 245 -17.42 7.40 -6.38
N GLY A 246 -16.68 6.31 -6.16
CA GLY A 246 -17.27 5.01 -5.81
C GLY A 246 -18.05 5.05 -4.50
N ALA A 247 -17.50 5.71 -3.47
CA ALA A 247 -18.16 5.91 -2.19
C ALA A 247 -19.45 6.73 -2.32
N LEU A 248 -19.41 7.84 -3.05
CA LEU A 248 -20.59 8.69 -3.31
C LEU A 248 -21.66 7.96 -4.11
N ALA A 249 -21.28 7.12 -5.08
CA ALA A 249 -22.22 6.30 -5.84
C ALA A 249 -22.96 5.31 -4.92
N LEU A 250 -22.23 4.61 -4.03
CA LEU A 250 -22.83 3.71 -3.03
C LEU A 250 -23.71 4.47 -2.02
N ALA A 251 -23.31 5.67 -1.63
CA ALA A 251 -24.09 6.50 -0.71
C ALA A 251 -25.38 7.05 -1.33
N SER A 252 -25.37 7.37 -2.63
CA SER A 252 -26.48 8.04 -3.31
C SER A 252 -27.58 7.09 -3.82
N VAL A 253 -27.26 5.81 -4.05
CA VAL A 253 -28.22 4.82 -4.56
C VAL A 253 -28.78 3.98 -3.42
N THR A 254 -30.11 3.79 -3.40
CA THR A 254 -30.79 2.92 -2.44
C THR A 254 -30.56 1.44 -2.80
N PRO A 255 -30.09 0.60 -1.86
CA PRO A 255 -29.92 -0.82 -2.10
C PRO A 255 -31.27 -1.48 -2.39
N SER A 256 -31.44 -2.03 -3.60
CA SER A 256 -32.63 -2.77 -4.02
C SER A 256 -32.23 -3.83 -5.05
N GLY A 257 -33.03 -4.90 -5.23
CA GLY A 257 -32.68 -6.01 -6.14
C GLY A 257 -32.45 -5.56 -7.59
N GLY A 258 -33.19 -4.56 -8.08
CA GLY A 258 -32.96 -3.97 -9.40
C GLY A 258 -31.68 -3.13 -9.54
N ALA A 259 -31.04 -2.77 -8.42
CA ALA A 259 -29.83 -1.94 -8.38
C ALA A 259 -28.54 -2.76 -8.20
N ALA A 260 -28.62 -4.09 -8.23
CA ALA A 260 -27.48 -4.99 -8.03
C ALA A 260 -26.28 -4.70 -8.95
N ALA A 261 -26.53 -4.47 -10.24
CA ALA A 261 -25.50 -4.13 -11.21
C ALA A 261 -24.81 -2.80 -10.87
N VAL A 262 -25.58 -1.81 -10.41
CA VAL A 262 -25.05 -0.50 -9.98
C VAL A 262 -24.19 -0.67 -8.73
N GLY A 263 -24.65 -1.46 -7.76
CA GLY A 263 -23.87 -1.81 -6.57
C GLY A 263 -22.55 -2.49 -6.89
N LEU A 264 -22.57 -3.47 -7.79
CA LEU A 264 -21.36 -4.18 -8.23
C LEU A 264 -20.38 -3.24 -8.94
N ILE A 265 -20.87 -2.38 -9.84
CA ILE A 265 -20.04 -1.38 -10.52
C ILE A 265 -19.43 -0.41 -9.49
N ALA A 266 -20.22 0.11 -8.56
CA ALA A 266 -19.75 1.04 -7.55
C ALA A 266 -18.74 0.39 -6.58
N ALA A 267 -18.95 -0.88 -6.22
CA ALA A 267 -17.99 -1.69 -5.46
C ALA A 267 -16.67 -1.89 -6.22
N ALA A 268 -16.73 -2.24 -7.50
CA ALA A 268 -15.56 -2.40 -8.35
C ALA A 268 -14.79 -1.06 -8.50
N VAL A 269 -15.49 0.05 -8.68
CA VAL A 269 -14.91 1.40 -8.73
C VAL A 269 -14.23 1.75 -7.40
N LEU A 270 -14.87 1.45 -6.26
CA LEU A 270 -14.30 1.70 -4.94
C LEU A 270 -13.01 0.89 -4.71
N LEU A 271 -13.01 -0.39 -5.05
CA LEU A 271 -11.84 -1.26 -4.97
C LEU A 271 -10.72 -0.80 -5.92
N ALA A 272 -11.06 -0.38 -7.14
CA ALA A 272 -10.10 0.15 -8.11
C ALA A 272 -9.47 1.46 -7.61
N GLY A 273 -10.27 2.37 -7.04
CA GLY A 273 -9.79 3.60 -6.43
C GLY A 273 -8.81 3.32 -5.28
N ALA A 274 -9.20 2.45 -4.34
CA ALA A 274 -8.36 2.07 -3.22
C ALA A 274 -7.06 1.37 -3.68
N ALA A 275 -7.13 0.54 -4.72
CA ALA A 275 -5.96 -0.12 -5.30
C ALA A 275 -4.99 0.87 -5.97
N LEU A 276 -5.52 1.92 -6.63
CA LEU A 276 -4.71 3.01 -7.18
C LEU A 276 -4.02 3.83 -6.09
N VAL A 277 -4.71 4.08 -4.97
CA VAL A 277 -4.10 4.75 -3.80
C VAL A 277 -2.96 3.92 -3.22
N ALA A 278 -3.17 2.61 -3.04
CA ALA A 278 -2.12 1.70 -2.58
C ALA A 278 -0.92 1.66 -3.53
N ALA A 279 -1.18 1.62 -4.85
CA ALA A 279 -0.13 1.66 -5.86
C ALA A 279 0.64 2.99 -5.85
N ALA A 280 -0.04 4.12 -5.66
CA ALA A 280 0.59 5.43 -5.52
C ALA A 280 1.51 5.50 -4.29
N ALA A 281 1.07 4.95 -3.15
CA ALA A 281 1.88 4.87 -1.94
C ALA A 281 3.12 3.98 -2.14
N ALA A 282 2.99 2.85 -2.83
CA ALA A 282 4.13 2.00 -3.18
C ALA A 282 5.12 2.69 -4.15
N LEU A 283 4.62 3.45 -5.12
CA LEU A 283 5.46 4.27 -6.01
C LEU A 283 6.20 5.38 -5.24
N GLU A 284 5.56 5.96 -4.21
CA GLU A 284 6.16 6.95 -3.34
C GLU A 284 7.27 6.35 -2.46
N LEU A 285 7.07 5.12 -1.97
CA LEU A 285 8.11 4.34 -1.31
C LEU A 285 9.29 4.06 -2.26
N GLY A 286 9.02 3.62 -3.48
CA GLY A 286 10.06 3.41 -4.50
C GLY A 286 10.87 4.68 -4.79
N ALA A 287 10.22 5.85 -4.74
CA ALA A 287 10.87 7.16 -4.83
C ALA A 287 11.87 7.41 -3.71
N ALA A 288 11.41 7.20 -2.48
CA ALA A 288 12.17 7.45 -1.28
C ALA A 288 13.40 6.53 -1.24
N LEU A 289 13.25 5.28 -1.70
CA LEU A 289 14.36 4.33 -1.80
C LEU A 289 15.37 4.72 -2.88
N ALA A 290 14.90 5.20 -4.04
CA ALA A 290 15.80 5.67 -5.10
C ALA A 290 16.68 6.86 -4.66
N SER A 291 16.19 7.73 -3.77
CA SER A 291 17.02 8.83 -3.24
C SER A 291 18.09 8.38 -2.25
N LEU A 292 17.97 7.17 -1.68
CA LEU A 292 19.05 6.57 -0.89
C LEU A 292 20.15 5.95 -1.74
N ASP A 293 19.78 5.39 -2.90
CA ASP A 293 20.69 4.70 -3.82
C ASP A 293 21.51 5.69 -4.68
N GLY A 294 20.95 6.88 -4.98
CA GLY A 294 21.60 7.94 -5.78
C GLY A 294 22.72 8.73 -5.08
N GLY A 295 23.42 8.12 -4.12
CA GLY A 295 24.61 8.72 -3.51
C GLY A 295 25.71 8.97 -4.56
N PRO A 296 26.71 9.82 -4.26
CA PRO A 296 27.74 10.25 -5.21
C PRO A 296 28.66 9.09 -5.57
N THR A 297 28.22 8.23 -6.48
CA THR A 297 29.07 7.31 -7.21
C THR A 297 29.13 7.83 -8.64
N ALA A 298 30.31 8.31 -9.02
CA ALA A 298 30.68 8.70 -10.38
C ALA A 298 29.99 9.97 -10.94
N GLN A 299 30.47 11.14 -10.49
CA GLN A 299 31.03 12.01 -11.53
C GLN A 299 32.28 11.27 -12.05
N GLU A 300 32.08 10.41 -13.06
CA GLU A 300 33.11 10.20 -14.07
C GLU A 300 33.43 11.62 -14.56
N GLY A 301 34.56 12.21 -14.20
CA GLY A 301 35.83 11.69 -14.64
C GLY A 301 35.98 11.89 -16.15
N THR A 302 35.31 12.90 -16.74
CA THR A 302 35.70 13.46 -18.04
C THR A 302 36.94 14.32 -17.80
N SER A 303 38.09 13.64 -17.71
CA SER A 303 39.42 14.18 -18.00
C SER A 303 39.81 13.78 -19.40
#